data_AF-A0A962Z932-F1
#
_entry.id   AF-A0A962Z932-F1
#
_cell.length_a   1.000
_cell.length_b   1.000
_cell.length_c   1.000
_cell.angle_alpha   90.00
_cell.angle_beta   90.00
_cell.angle_gamma   90.00
#
_symmetry.space_group_name_H-M   'P 1'
#
loop_
_entity.id
_entity.type
_entity.pdbx_description
1 polymer ?
#
loop_
_entity_poly.entity_id
_entity_poly.type
_entity_poly.pdbx_seq_one_letter_code
_entity_poly.pdbx_strand_id
1 'polypeptide(L)'
;IMGFPVMMIGDAAGNVFLNEIAKLKGQALYAMFRKTALRFFFVALSIMLPIMIVAPHVFALVFGEPWREAGTIVQVLAPLYVMRFTAVSVSQTLNVLERQDLHLVSSLLNFLALLLSFGSGWYFGLGENSTFLLYSLGSMSAFAAYLGMAWWMARRHALAAGAPSA
;
A
#
# COMPACT_ATOMS: atom_id res chain seq x y z
N ILE A 1 26.54 7.86 -10.33
CA ILE A 1 26.84 8.09 -11.77
C ILE A 1 26.39 6.89 -12.66
N MET A 2 26.31 5.65 -12.15
CA MET A 2 25.84 4.46 -12.90
C MET A 2 24.31 4.36 -13.16
N GLY A 3 23.51 5.38 -12.83
CA GLY A 3 22.05 5.36 -13.01
C GLY A 3 21.51 6.47 -13.90
N PHE A 4 22.38 7.35 -14.42
CA PHE A 4 21.97 8.57 -15.11
C PHE A 4 21.13 8.32 -16.39
N PRO A 5 21.46 7.33 -17.26
CA PRO A 5 20.67 7.05 -18.45
C PRO A 5 19.30 6.43 -18.10
N VAL A 6 19.27 5.56 -17.10
CA VAL A 6 18.04 4.90 -16.63
C VAL A 6 17.12 5.90 -15.93
N MET A 7 17.68 6.85 -15.18
CA MET A 7 16.91 7.97 -14.61
C MET A 7 16.33 8.87 -15.69
N MET A 8 17.10 9.25 -16.72
CA MET A 8 16.56 10.10 -17.80
C MET A 8 15.46 9.41 -18.61
N ILE A 9 15.61 8.13 -18.93
CA ILE A 9 14.57 7.36 -19.64
C ILE A 9 13.35 7.15 -18.72
N GLY A 10 13.58 6.83 -17.45
CA GLY A 10 12.54 6.66 -16.45
C GLY A 10 11.74 7.95 -16.19
N ASP A 11 12.41 9.09 -16.11
CA ASP A 11 11.79 10.41 -15.93
C ASP A 11 11.04 10.85 -17.19
N ALA A 12 11.60 10.63 -18.39
CA ALA A 12 10.91 10.96 -19.64
C ALA A 12 9.64 10.11 -19.82
N ALA A 13 9.73 8.79 -19.60
CA ALA A 13 8.58 7.90 -19.66
C ALA A 13 7.57 8.20 -18.54
N GLY A 14 8.05 8.49 -17.33
CA GLY A 14 7.23 8.91 -16.18
C GLY A 14 6.49 10.21 -16.45
N ASN A 15 7.15 11.20 -17.06
CA ASN A 15 6.54 12.48 -17.43
C ASN A 15 5.53 12.36 -18.59
N VAL A 16 5.78 11.47 -19.55
CA VAL A 16 4.80 11.18 -20.61
C VAL A 16 3.58 10.47 -20.02
N PHE A 17 3.78 9.49 -19.15
CA PHE A 17 2.70 8.80 -18.43
C PHE A 17 1.90 9.76 -17.53
N LEU A 18 2.59 10.65 -16.80
CA LEU A 18 1.99 11.72 -16.01
C LEU A 18 1.16 12.67 -16.89
N ASN A 19 1.68 13.07 -18.06
CA ASN A 19 0.94 13.88 -19.03
C ASN A 19 -0.29 13.17 -19.60
N GLU A 20 -0.20 11.86 -19.82
CA GLU A 20 -1.31 11.04 -20.29
C GLU A 20 -2.41 10.94 -19.22
N ILE A 21 -2.02 10.71 -17.96
CA ILE A 21 -2.94 10.69 -16.81
C ILE A 21 -3.58 12.07 -16.59
N ALA A 22 -2.81 13.15 -16.69
CA ALA A 22 -3.32 14.52 -16.50
C ALA A 22 -4.38 14.91 -17.55
N LYS A 23 -4.36 14.28 -18.73
CA LYS A 23 -5.37 14.47 -19.79
C LYS A 23 -6.65 13.67 -19.53
N LEU A 24 -6.59 12.61 -18.72
CA LEU A 24 -7.77 11.83 -18.36
C LEU A 24 -8.62 12.61 -17.36
N LYS A 25 -9.87 12.87 -17.72
CA LYS A 25 -10.85 13.51 -16.83
C LYS A 25 -11.99 12.57 -16.51
N GLY A 26 -12.59 12.79 -15.34
CA GLY A 26 -13.82 12.16 -14.95
C GLY A 26 -13.75 10.63 -14.92
N GLN A 27 -14.61 9.98 -15.70
CA GLN A 27 -14.84 8.54 -15.68
C GLN A 27 -13.62 7.72 -16.17
N ALA A 28 -12.84 8.25 -17.11
CA ALA A 28 -11.67 7.56 -17.66
C ALA A 28 -10.51 7.49 -16.64
N LEU A 29 -10.30 8.57 -15.88
CA LEU A 29 -9.32 8.60 -14.79
C LEU A 29 -9.70 7.61 -13.68
N TYR A 30 -10.98 7.56 -13.31
CA TYR A 30 -11.49 6.61 -12.33
C TYR A 30 -11.36 5.14 -12.79
N ALA A 31 -11.67 4.85 -14.05
CA ALA A 31 -11.51 3.51 -14.62
C ALA A 31 -10.05 3.07 -14.62
N MET A 32 -9.12 3.97 -14.96
CA MET A 32 -7.69 3.72 -14.88
C MET A 32 -7.24 3.47 -13.44
N PHE A 33 -7.58 4.37 -12.50
CA PHE A 33 -7.26 4.21 -11.08
C PHE A 33 -7.72 2.85 -10.55
N ARG A 34 -8.98 2.48 -10.80
CA ARG A 34 -9.55 1.20 -10.36
C ARG A 34 -8.83 0.01 -10.98
N LYS A 35 -8.51 0.07 -12.28
CA LYS A 35 -7.79 -0.99 -12.99
C LYS A 35 -6.39 -1.17 -12.42
N THR A 36 -5.68 -0.08 -12.16
CA THR A 36 -4.35 -0.10 -11.53
C THR A 36 -4.44 -0.66 -10.12
N ALA A 37 -5.29 -0.11 -9.25
CA ALA A 37 -5.45 -0.57 -7.87
C ALA A 37 -5.76 -2.07 -7.78
N LEU A 38 -6.74 -2.56 -8.55
CA LEU A 38 -7.12 -3.97 -8.55
C LEU A 38 -6.01 -4.86 -9.11
N ARG A 39 -5.37 -4.46 -10.21
CA ARG A 39 -4.28 -5.26 -10.80
C ARG A 39 -3.12 -5.41 -9.81
N PHE A 40 -2.70 -4.32 -9.18
CA PHE A 40 -1.60 -4.35 -8.22
C PHE A 40 -1.99 -5.08 -6.94
N PHE A 41 -3.25 -4.98 -6.49
CA PHE A 41 -3.77 -5.77 -5.38
C PHE A 41 -3.71 -7.27 -5.67
N PHE A 42 -4.21 -7.72 -6.82
CA PHE A 42 -4.19 -9.14 -7.17
C PHE A 42 -2.77 -9.67 -7.42
N VAL A 43 -1.87 -8.86 -7.97
CA VAL A 43 -0.45 -9.21 -8.12
C VAL A 43 0.23 -9.34 -6.76
N ALA A 44 0.00 -8.38 -5.85
CA ALA A 44 0.56 -8.46 -4.51
C ALA A 44 0.00 -9.66 -3.74
N LEU A 45 -1.31 -9.89 -3.86
CA LEU A 45 -1.99 -11.02 -3.23
C LEU A 45 -1.45 -12.34 -3.76
N SER A 46 -1.28 -12.50 -5.09
CA SER A 46 -0.77 -13.76 -5.64
C SER A 46 0.65 -14.07 -5.19
N ILE A 47 1.51 -13.05 -5.04
CA ILE A 47 2.89 -13.20 -4.55
C ILE A 47 2.91 -13.50 -3.03
N MET A 48 2.06 -12.82 -2.25
CA MET A 48 2.07 -12.91 -0.79
C MET A 48 1.23 -14.07 -0.24
N LEU A 49 0.26 -14.59 -0.99
CA LEU A 49 -0.64 -15.64 -0.53
C LEU A 49 0.10 -16.95 -0.16
N PRO A 50 1.10 -17.44 -0.93
CA PRO A 50 1.92 -18.55 -0.48
C PRO A 50 2.64 -18.26 0.84
N ILE A 51 3.19 -17.05 1.00
CA ILE A 51 3.88 -16.62 2.23
C ILE A 51 2.92 -16.63 3.42
N MET A 52 1.68 -16.17 3.24
CA MET A 52 0.65 -16.21 4.28
C MET A 52 0.30 -17.61 4.78
N ILE A 53 0.57 -18.66 3.99
CA ILE A 53 0.20 -20.04 4.34
C ILE A 53 1.42 -20.80 4.86
N VAL A 54 2.57 -20.67 4.21
CA VAL A 54 3.72 -21.55 4.46
C VAL A 54 4.94 -20.86 5.09
N ALA A 55 4.92 -19.56 5.36
CA ALA A 55 6.11 -18.84 5.85
C ALA A 55 6.81 -19.49 7.06
N PRO A 56 6.13 -19.88 8.16
CA PRO A 56 6.82 -20.52 9.30
C PRO A 56 7.55 -21.81 8.93
N HIS A 57 6.94 -22.61 8.03
CA HIS A 57 7.51 -23.88 7.57
C HIS A 57 8.69 -23.67 6.63
N VAL A 58 8.60 -22.71 5.71
CA VAL A 58 9.69 -22.37 4.78
C VAL A 58 10.88 -21.81 5.55
N PHE A 59 10.65 -20.92 6.51
CA PHE A 59 11.74 -20.35 7.31
C PHE A 59 12.42 -21.41 8.18
N ALA A 60 11.64 -22.29 8.81
CA ALA A 60 12.17 -23.43 9.57
C ALA A 60 12.99 -24.39 8.69
N LEU A 61 12.52 -24.69 7.47
CA LEU A 61 13.20 -25.59 6.53
C LEU A 61 14.51 -25.00 6.00
N VAL A 62 14.52 -23.72 5.65
CA VAL A 62 15.67 -23.06 4.99
C VAL A 62 16.72 -22.58 6.00
N PHE A 63 16.30 -22.04 7.14
CA PHE A 63 17.18 -21.42 8.12
C PHE A 63 17.31 -22.23 9.42
N GLY A 64 16.50 -23.27 9.61
CA GLY A 64 16.47 -24.11 10.80
C GLY A 64 15.36 -23.74 11.77
N GLU A 65 15.07 -24.64 12.70
CA GLU A 65 13.91 -24.55 13.60
C GLU A 65 13.81 -23.26 14.46
N PRO A 66 14.91 -22.65 14.92
CA PRO A 66 14.85 -21.36 15.61
C PRO A 66 14.24 -20.23 14.77
N TRP A 67 14.28 -20.31 13.44
CA TRP A 67 13.74 -19.28 12.53
C TRP A 67 12.25 -19.42 12.26
N ARG A 68 11.58 -20.45 12.79
CA ARG A 68 10.13 -20.61 12.67
C ARG A 68 9.40 -19.36 13.18
N GLU A 69 9.87 -18.76 14.26
CA GLU A 69 9.29 -17.55 14.86
C GLU A 69 9.37 -16.34 13.90
N ALA A 70 10.51 -16.14 13.24
CA ALA A 70 10.64 -15.12 12.20
C ALA A 70 9.65 -15.35 11.05
N GLY A 71 9.44 -16.61 10.66
CA GLY A 71 8.42 -16.97 9.66
C GLY A 71 6.99 -16.65 10.12
N THR A 72 6.67 -16.82 11.41
CA THR A 72 5.38 -16.43 12.00
C THR A 72 5.20 -14.90 11.95
N ILE A 73 6.23 -14.13 12.28
CA ILE A 73 6.18 -12.66 12.18
C ILE A 73 5.93 -12.23 10.73
N VAL A 74 6.65 -12.83 9.77
CA VAL A 74 6.44 -12.56 8.34
C VAL A 74 5.02 -12.91 7.91
N GLN A 75 4.48 -14.03 8.39
CA GLN A 75 3.11 -14.45 8.10
C GLN A 75 2.08 -13.40 8.57
N VAL A 76 2.26 -12.84 9.76
CA VAL A 76 1.39 -11.80 10.34
C VAL A 76 1.52 -10.47 9.58
N LEU A 77 2.70 -10.14 9.06
CA LEU A 77 2.94 -8.91 8.31
C LEU A 77 2.56 -9.00 6.82
N ALA A 78 2.50 -10.21 6.24
CA ALA A 78 2.22 -10.38 4.81
C ALA A 78 0.91 -9.69 4.34
N PRO A 79 -0.23 -9.77 5.07
CA PRO A 79 -1.45 -9.06 4.69
C PRO A 79 -1.29 -7.53 4.66
N LEU A 80 -0.54 -6.99 5.63
CA LEU A 80 -0.17 -5.58 5.65
C LEU A 80 0.61 -5.19 4.39
N TYR A 81 1.56 -6.01 3.96
CA TYR A 81 2.36 -5.73 2.76
C TYR A 81 1.54 -5.74 1.46
N VAL A 82 0.48 -6.55 1.36
CA VAL A 82 -0.46 -6.48 0.22
C VAL A 82 -1.15 -5.11 0.16
N MET A 83 -1.64 -4.63 1.31
CA MET A 83 -2.29 -3.32 1.41
C MET A 83 -1.31 -2.18 1.10
N ARG A 84 -0.11 -2.25 1.67
CA ARG A 84 0.95 -1.25 1.44
C ARG A 84 1.37 -1.18 -0.02
N PHE A 85 1.61 -2.32 -0.67
CA PHE A 85 2.00 -2.36 -2.08
C PHE A 85 0.91 -1.78 -2.98
N THR A 86 -0.34 -2.12 -2.69
CA THR A 86 -1.50 -1.54 -3.40
C THR A 86 -1.53 -0.03 -3.21
N ALA A 87 -1.40 0.47 -1.98
CA ALA A 87 -1.38 1.90 -1.67
C ALA A 87 -0.28 2.67 -2.42
N VAL A 88 0.94 2.12 -2.50
CA VAL A 88 2.06 2.73 -3.24
C VAL A 88 1.76 2.78 -4.74
N SER A 89 1.10 1.78 -5.32
CA SER A 89 0.79 1.78 -6.76
C SER A 89 -0.18 2.89 -7.18
N VAL A 90 -1.09 3.29 -6.29
CA VAL A 90 -2.07 4.36 -6.55
C VAL A 90 -1.62 5.73 -6.06
N SER A 91 -0.56 5.80 -5.25
CA SER A 91 -0.03 7.09 -4.74
C SER A 91 0.43 8.00 -5.87
N GLN A 92 1.01 7.44 -6.94
CA GLN A 92 1.39 8.23 -8.12
C GLN A 92 0.18 8.90 -8.78
N THR A 93 -0.99 8.23 -8.82
CA THR A 93 -2.21 8.84 -9.36
C THR A 93 -2.71 9.98 -8.47
N LEU A 94 -2.61 9.84 -7.16
CA LEU A 94 -2.96 10.90 -6.21
C LEU A 94 -1.98 12.07 -6.26
N ASN A 95 -0.71 11.83 -6.57
CA ASN A 95 0.25 12.90 -6.78
C ASN A 95 -0.12 13.77 -7.98
N VAL A 96 -0.64 13.18 -9.08
CA VAL A 96 -1.16 13.95 -10.23
C VAL A 96 -2.39 14.78 -9.85
N LEU A 97 -3.21 14.25 -8.94
CA LEU A 97 -4.39 14.95 -8.40
C LEU A 97 -4.04 15.97 -7.31
N GLU A 98 -2.76 16.21 -7.04
CA GLU A 98 -2.27 17.10 -5.97
C GLU A 98 -2.78 16.71 -4.57
N ARG A 99 -3.13 15.43 -4.37
CA ARG A 99 -3.65 14.88 -3.11
C ARG A 99 -2.59 14.14 -2.28
N GLN A 100 -1.42 14.77 -2.17
CA GLN A 100 -0.31 14.27 -1.35
C GLN A 100 -0.64 14.32 0.15
N ASP A 101 -1.61 15.15 0.55
CA ASP A 101 -2.18 15.25 1.90
C ASP A 101 -2.59 13.87 2.45
N LEU A 102 -3.20 13.04 1.60
CA LEU A 102 -3.65 11.70 2.00
C LEU A 102 -2.49 10.78 2.34
N HIS A 103 -1.38 10.89 1.61
CA HIS A 103 -0.19 10.11 1.87
C HIS A 103 0.44 10.53 3.21
N LEU A 104 0.45 11.83 3.50
CA LEU A 104 0.93 12.36 4.78
C LEU A 104 0.08 11.84 5.95
N VAL A 105 -1.25 11.93 5.84
CA VAL A 105 -2.18 11.41 6.87
C VAL A 105 -1.99 9.90 7.08
N SER A 106 -1.91 9.12 6.01
CA SER A 106 -1.70 7.67 6.13
C SER A 106 -0.33 7.32 6.72
N SER A 107 0.71 8.08 6.39
CA SER A 107 2.05 7.92 6.97
C SER A 107 2.04 8.23 8.47
N LEU A 108 1.34 9.29 8.88
CA LEU A 108 1.18 9.64 10.29
C LEU A 108 0.39 8.56 11.05
N LEU A 109 -0.72 8.07 10.49
CA LEU A 109 -1.50 6.98 11.09
C LEU A 109 -0.67 5.69 11.23
N ASN A 110 0.16 5.36 10.24
CA ASN A 110 1.07 4.23 10.33
C ASN A 110 2.15 4.42 11.40
N PHE A 111 2.69 5.63 11.52
CA PHE A 111 3.65 5.96 12.56
C PHE A 111 3.03 5.85 13.96
N LEU A 112 1.80 6.35 14.14
CA LEU A 112 1.04 6.20 15.38
C LEU A 112 0.72 4.73 15.67
N ALA A 113 0.31 3.95 14.66
CA ALA A 113 0.07 2.52 14.82
C ALA A 113 1.34 1.79 15.30
N LEU A 114 2.51 2.15 14.77
CA LEU A 114 3.79 1.63 15.24
C LEU A 114 4.04 2.00 16.71
N LEU A 115 3.97 3.29 17.05
CA LEU A 115 4.22 3.76 18.41
C LEU A 115 3.25 3.14 19.43
N LEU A 116 1.96 3.08 19.11
CA LEU A 116 0.95 2.50 19.98
C LEU A 116 1.12 0.99 20.13
N SER A 117 1.45 0.28 19.05
CA SER A 117 1.63 -1.17 19.12
C SER A 117 2.83 -1.53 19.96
N PHE A 118 4.00 -0.94 19.69
CA PHE A 118 5.22 -1.22 20.45
C PHE A 118 5.17 -0.62 21.87
N GLY A 119 4.57 0.55 22.04
CA GLY A 119 4.36 1.17 23.36
C GLY A 119 3.41 0.36 24.25
N SER A 120 2.32 -0.17 23.69
CA SER A 120 1.42 -1.10 24.40
C SER A 120 2.10 -2.43 24.69
N GLY A 121 2.91 -2.95 23.76
CA GLY A 121 3.71 -4.15 23.97
C GLY A 121 4.66 -4.01 25.15
N TRP A 122 5.35 -2.87 25.24
CA TRP A 122 6.24 -2.56 26.37
C TRP A 122 5.47 -2.36 27.68
N TYR A 123 4.38 -1.59 27.67
CA TYR A 123 3.64 -1.24 28.89
C TYR A 123 2.86 -2.43 29.49
N PHE A 124 2.24 -3.26 28.64
CA PHE A 124 1.45 -4.41 29.08
C PHE A 124 2.24 -5.73 29.08
N GLY A 125 3.50 -5.72 28.66
CA GLY A 125 4.32 -6.95 28.55
C GLY A 125 3.77 -7.94 27.52
N LEU A 126 3.23 -7.46 26.40
CA LEU A 126 2.68 -8.33 25.37
C LEU A 126 3.80 -9.13 24.69
N GLY A 127 3.52 -10.39 24.36
CA GLY A 127 4.43 -11.20 23.55
C GLY A 127 4.70 -10.57 22.18
N GLU A 128 5.84 -10.93 21.58
CA GLU A 128 6.31 -10.36 20.30
C GLU A 128 5.26 -10.52 19.19
N ASN A 129 4.67 -11.71 19.05
CA ASN A 129 3.63 -11.99 18.07
C ASN A 129 2.40 -11.09 18.23
N SER A 130 1.96 -10.82 19.45
CA SER A 130 0.81 -9.94 19.73
C SER A 130 1.12 -8.48 19.37
N THR A 131 2.36 -8.03 19.63
CA THR A 131 2.82 -6.69 19.27
C THR A 131 2.86 -6.51 17.75
N PHE A 132 3.40 -7.48 17.01
CA PHE A 132 3.39 -7.47 15.55
C PHE A 132 1.98 -7.59 14.96
N LEU A 133 1.08 -8.34 15.60
CA LEU A 133 -0.33 -8.43 15.20
C LEU A 133 -1.03 -7.07 15.35
N LEU A 134 -0.88 -6.40 16.50
CA LEU A 134 -1.43 -5.07 16.74
C LEU A 134 -0.92 -4.07 15.70
N TYR A 135 0.39 -4.11 15.43
CA TYR A 135 1.01 -3.27 14.41
C TYR A 135 0.42 -3.55 13.03
N SER A 136 0.35 -4.83 12.64
CA SER A 136 -0.19 -5.26 11.34
C SER A 136 -1.63 -4.79 11.17
N LEU A 137 -2.50 -5.00 12.16
CA LEU A 137 -3.90 -4.59 12.12
C LEU A 137 -4.06 -3.06 12.06
N GLY A 138 -3.32 -2.33 12.91
CA GLY A 138 -3.32 -0.87 12.92
C GLY A 138 -2.89 -0.29 11.57
N SER A 139 -1.76 -0.73 11.05
CA SER A 139 -1.26 -0.29 9.75
C SER A 139 -2.15 -0.73 8.57
N MET A 140 -2.75 -1.92 8.62
CA MET A 140 -3.73 -2.37 7.61
C MET A 140 -4.93 -1.44 7.57
N SER A 141 -5.46 -1.03 8.73
CA SER A 141 -6.56 -0.07 8.80
C SER A 141 -6.19 1.29 8.21
N ALA A 142 -4.96 1.77 8.46
CA ALA A 142 -4.47 3.04 7.93
C ALA A 142 -4.31 3.00 6.40
N PHE A 143 -3.80 1.90 5.84
CA PHE A 143 -3.71 1.71 4.40
C PHE A 143 -5.08 1.48 3.74
N ALA A 144 -5.98 0.75 4.41
CA ALA A 144 -7.36 0.57 3.94
C ALA A 144 -8.11 1.92 3.88
N ALA A 145 -7.98 2.75 4.92
CA ALA A 145 -8.54 4.09 4.95
C ALA A 145 -7.97 4.96 3.82
N TYR A 146 -6.66 4.92 3.60
CA TYR A 146 -6.00 5.61 2.49
C TYR A 146 -6.56 5.19 1.13
N LEU A 147 -6.60 3.88 0.85
CA LEU A 147 -7.13 3.34 -0.40
C LEU A 147 -8.62 3.67 -0.59
N GLY A 148 -9.41 3.61 0.49
CA GLY A 148 -10.83 3.97 0.47
C GLY A 148 -11.06 5.44 0.17
N MET A 149 -10.29 6.33 0.81
CA MET A 149 -10.33 7.77 0.52
C MET A 149 -9.90 8.05 -0.92
N ALA A 150 -8.79 7.46 -1.36
CA ALA A 150 -8.28 7.59 -2.72
C ALA A 150 -9.32 7.18 -3.77
N TRP A 151 -9.97 6.03 -3.56
CA TRP A 151 -11.07 5.55 -4.39
C TRP A 151 -12.23 6.55 -4.38
N TRP A 152 -12.70 6.95 -3.19
CA TRP A 152 -13.83 7.86 -3.06
C TRP A 152 -13.59 9.20 -3.77
N MET A 153 -12.39 9.77 -3.68
CA MET A 153 -12.03 10.98 -4.42
C MET A 153 -12.02 10.76 -5.93
N ALA A 154 -11.37 9.70 -6.41
CA ALA A 154 -11.36 9.37 -7.83
C ALA A 154 -12.79 9.20 -8.37
N ARG A 155 -13.69 8.59 -7.60
CA ARG A 155 -15.11 8.44 -7.94
C ARG A 155 -15.86 9.77 -7.93
N ARG A 156 -15.62 10.65 -6.94
CA ARG A 156 -16.26 11.97 -6.88
C ARG A 156 -15.88 12.86 -8.06
N HIS A 157 -14.61 12.88 -8.45
CA HIS A 157 -14.16 13.58 -9.65
C HIS A 157 -14.80 13.00 -10.92
N ALA A 158 -15.02 11.68 -10.99
CA ALA A 158 -15.75 11.06 -12.09
C ALA A 158 -17.21 11.52 -12.19
N LEU A 159 -17.91 11.60 -11.05
CA LEU A 159 -19.31 12.00 -11.00
C LEU A 159 -19.48 13.51 -11.31
N ALA A 160 -18.58 14.36 -10.80
CA ALA A 160 -18.62 15.80 -11.04
C ALA A 160 -18.36 16.16 -12.52
N ALA A 161 -17.50 15.41 -13.22
CA ALA A 161 -17.23 15.62 -14.64
C ALA A 161 -18.33 15.09 -15.58
N GLY A 162 -19.24 14.25 -15.08
CA GLY A 162 -20.38 13.72 -15.84
C GLY A 162 -21.70 14.47 -15.61
N ALA A 163 -21.71 15.48 -14.74
CA ALA A 163 -22.89 16.33 -14.55
C ALA A 163 -23.04 17.27 -15.77
N PRO A 164 -24.22 17.33 -16.42
CA PRO A 164 -24.44 18.30 -17.49
C PRO A 164 -24.25 19.71 -16.92
N SER A 165 -23.46 20.53 -17.61
CA SER A 165 -23.32 21.95 -17.27
C SER A 165 -24.71 22.60 -17.31
N ALA A 166 -25.20 23.02 -16.15
CA ALA A 166 -26.40 23.82 -16.01
C ALA A 166 -26.15 25.25 -16.50
#